data_AF-A0A972W6B6-F1
#
_entry.id   AF-A0A972W6B6-F1
#
_cell.length_a   1.000
_cell.length_b   1.000
_cell.length_c   1.000
_cell.angle_alpha   90.00
_cell.angle_beta   90.00
_cell.angle_gamma   90.00
#
_symmetry.space_group_name_H-M   'P 1'
#
loop_
_entity.id
_entity.type
_entity.pdbx_description
1 polymer ?
#
loop_
_entity_poly.entity_id
_entity_poly.type
_entity_poly.pdbx_seq_one_letter_code
_entity_poly.pdbx_strand_id
1 'polypeptide(L)'
;MKKILWITLLSLFVVGCGQNMHAVQMQNSNAIILTNDPWTGFSGNTEYSIKLHENMASNHCAKFGKFAFQFANSYKGSRTEGVEFLCLKDYQDQNFGHKLLWTNYKNNQQASGDLTSTINSKKQKCIEMGFKEETEKLADCVLRLVEIEEAKQNNQMQKQRNAEAGLAAALDSIVKSTNKNTNRSTTCFKAGEEVGGFNKICRYRCVGNLVTTTIGSMQLCPLTIQR
;
A
#
# COMPACT_ATOMS: atom_id res chain seq x y z
N MET A 1 -5.06 -50.31 -17.12
CA MET A 1 -3.82 -50.45 -16.33
C MET A 1 -2.88 -49.29 -16.65
N LYS A 2 -2.44 -48.55 -15.62
CA LYS A 2 -1.18 -47.75 -15.52
C LYS A 2 -0.98 -46.60 -16.52
N LYS A 3 -0.53 -45.40 -16.17
CA LYS A 3 -0.12 -44.76 -14.91
C LYS A 3 0.03 -43.27 -15.25
N ILE A 4 -0.40 -42.46 -14.29
CA ILE A 4 -0.17 -41.03 -14.13
C ILE A 4 1.32 -40.69 -14.28
N LEU A 5 1.66 -39.66 -15.05
CA LEU A 5 2.92 -38.94 -14.91
C LEU A 5 2.63 -37.45 -14.78
N TRP A 6 2.48 -37.03 -13.53
CA TRP A 6 2.67 -35.65 -13.08
C TRP A 6 4.17 -35.43 -12.92
N ILE A 7 4.77 -34.54 -13.72
CA ILE A 7 6.00 -33.86 -13.33
C ILE A 7 5.75 -32.37 -13.55
N THR A 8 5.54 -31.70 -12.43
CA THR A 8 5.39 -30.26 -12.29
C THR A 8 6.68 -29.57 -12.70
N LEU A 9 6.62 -28.82 -13.81
CA LEU A 9 7.63 -27.82 -14.17
C LEU A 9 7.66 -26.77 -13.06
N LEU A 10 8.69 -26.85 -12.22
CA LEU A 10 9.08 -25.82 -11.28
C LEU A 10 9.63 -24.64 -12.12
N SER A 11 8.74 -23.76 -12.54
CA SER A 11 9.11 -22.50 -13.19
C SER A 11 9.77 -21.59 -12.17
N LEU A 12 11.11 -21.65 -12.12
CA LEU A 12 11.96 -20.58 -11.62
C LEU A 12 11.78 -19.35 -12.50
N PHE A 13 10.73 -18.56 -12.23
CA PHE A 13 10.66 -17.18 -12.67
C PHE A 13 11.62 -16.36 -11.81
N VAL A 14 12.88 -16.28 -12.24
CA VAL A 14 13.78 -15.21 -11.82
C VAL A 14 13.32 -13.96 -12.57
N VAL A 15 12.40 -13.21 -11.98
CA VAL A 15 12.12 -11.83 -12.38
C VAL A 15 13.12 -10.94 -11.65
N GLY A 16 14.09 -10.42 -12.40
CA GLY A 16 14.93 -9.33 -11.94
C GLY A 16 14.13 -8.03 -11.86
N CYS A 17 14.33 -7.29 -10.77
CA CYS A 17 14.59 -5.84 -10.73
C CYS A 17 14.62 -5.34 -9.27
N GLY A 18 15.72 -4.67 -8.90
CA GLY A 18 15.74 -3.49 -8.03
C GLY A 18 15.25 -3.59 -6.57
N GLN A 19 16.22 -3.66 -5.65
CA GLN A 19 16.25 -3.03 -4.32
C GLN A 19 15.00 -3.16 -3.42
N ASN A 20 14.98 -4.26 -2.66
CA ASN A 20 14.71 -4.36 -1.22
C ASN A 20 14.66 -5.86 -0.95
N MET A 21 15.77 -6.43 -0.48
CA MET A 21 15.89 -7.89 -0.32
C MET A 21 15.11 -8.29 0.93
N HIS A 22 13.82 -8.55 0.75
CA HIS A 22 13.02 -9.36 1.65
C HIS A 22 12.85 -10.71 0.96
N ALA A 23 13.38 -11.77 1.56
CA ALA A 23 13.30 -13.09 0.97
C ALA A 23 11.89 -13.67 1.13
N VAL A 24 11.25 -13.95 -0.02
CA VAL A 24 10.06 -14.81 -0.07
C VAL A 24 10.54 -16.25 0.09
N GLN A 25 10.29 -16.86 1.24
CA GLN A 25 10.76 -18.23 1.48
C GLN A 25 9.83 -19.27 0.88
N MET A 26 8.52 -19.05 0.95
CA MET A 26 7.51 -19.94 0.38
C MET A 26 6.31 -19.11 -0.07
N GLN A 27 5.76 -19.45 -1.24
CA GLN A 27 4.53 -18.85 -1.74
C GLN A 27 3.72 -19.86 -2.55
N ASN A 28 2.41 -19.91 -2.30
CA ASN A 28 1.44 -20.62 -3.12
C ASN A 28 0.12 -19.83 -3.14
N SER A 29 -0.93 -20.36 -3.75
CA SER A 29 -2.23 -19.69 -3.85
C SER A 29 -2.97 -19.51 -2.52
N ASN A 30 -2.50 -20.16 -1.44
CA ASN A 30 -3.14 -20.20 -0.12
C ASN A 30 -2.29 -19.56 0.99
N ALA A 31 -1.00 -19.33 0.78
CA ALA A 31 -0.10 -18.78 1.80
C ALA A 31 1.15 -18.14 1.18
N ILE A 32 1.73 -17.19 1.92
CA ILE A 32 3.03 -16.59 1.65
C ILE A 32 3.81 -16.39 2.96
N ILE A 33 5.08 -16.76 2.94
CA ILE A 33 6.01 -16.61 4.08
C ILE A 33 7.10 -15.62 3.69
N LEU A 34 7.21 -14.55 4.46
CA LEU A 34 8.16 -13.46 4.24
C LEU A 34 9.14 -13.41 5.41
N THR A 35 10.45 -13.44 5.14
CA THR A 35 11.48 -13.34 6.17
C THR A 35 12.24 -12.03 6.08
N ASN A 36 12.65 -11.53 7.24
CA ASN A 36 13.73 -10.55 7.29
C ASN A 36 15.03 -11.26 6.94
N ASP A 37 15.81 -10.73 6.00
CA ASP A 37 17.08 -11.34 5.61
C ASP A 37 18.06 -11.34 6.81
N PRO A 38 18.61 -12.51 7.22
CA PRO A 38 19.52 -12.61 8.36
C PRO A 38 20.86 -11.90 8.13
N TRP A 39 21.16 -11.49 6.88
CA TRP A 39 22.43 -10.88 6.50
C TRP A 39 22.47 -9.36 6.64
N THR A 40 21.33 -8.70 6.79
CA THR A 40 21.33 -7.22 6.81
C THR A 40 21.70 -6.64 8.18
N GLY A 41 21.68 -7.43 9.27
CA GLY A 41 22.00 -6.91 10.61
C GLY A 41 21.14 -5.69 11.02
N PHE A 42 20.07 -5.40 10.27
CA PHE A 42 19.23 -4.24 10.47
C PHE A 42 18.13 -4.61 11.47
N SER A 43 18.53 -4.60 12.73
CA SER A 43 17.66 -4.24 13.85
C SER A 43 17.24 -2.76 13.70
N GLY A 44 16.50 -2.43 12.64
CA GLY A 44 16.14 -1.07 12.28
C GLY A 44 14.67 -0.95 11.93
N ASN A 45 13.87 -0.47 12.89
CA ASN A 45 12.45 -0.12 12.80
C ASN A 45 11.52 -1.24 12.29
N THR A 46 11.03 -2.04 13.23
CA THR A 46 10.02 -3.09 13.05
C THR A 46 8.81 -2.64 12.23
N GLU A 47 8.36 -1.39 12.39
CA GLU A 47 7.14 -0.90 11.73
C GLU A 47 7.24 -0.81 10.19
N TYR A 48 8.40 -0.43 9.65
CA TYR A 48 8.57 -0.29 8.20
C TYR A 48 8.62 -1.67 7.52
N SER A 49 9.35 -2.62 8.10
CA SER A 49 9.38 -4.00 7.63
C SER A 49 8.01 -4.67 7.68
N ILE A 50 7.19 -4.37 8.69
CA ILE A 50 5.83 -4.90 8.83
C ILE A 50 4.95 -4.40 7.68
N LYS A 51 4.91 -3.08 7.45
CA LYS A 51 4.10 -2.48 6.37
C LYS A 51 4.51 -2.98 4.99
N LEU A 52 5.79 -3.24 4.77
CA LEU A 52 6.28 -3.80 3.51
C LEU A 52 5.80 -5.25 3.33
N HIS A 53 5.91 -6.08 4.37
CA HIS A 53 5.40 -7.47 4.33
C HIS A 53 3.89 -7.52 4.11
N GLU A 54 3.13 -6.66 4.78
CA GLU A 54 1.67 -6.51 4.58
C GLU A 54 1.33 -6.20 3.12
N ASN A 55 2.05 -5.26 2.50
CA ASN A 55 1.86 -4.89 1.10
C ASN A 55 2.22 -6.04 0.14
N MET A 56 3.32 -6.74 0.40
CA MET A 56 3.73 -7.89 -0.40
C MET A 56 2.70 -9.03 -0.31
N ALA A 57 2.22 -9.33 0.90
CA ALA A 57 1.20 -10.35 1.11
C ALA A 57 -0.14 -9.98 0.46
N SER A 58 -0.57 -8.73 0.61
CA SER A 58 -1.78 -8.18 -0.04
C SER A 58 -1.71 -8.35 -1.56
N ASN A 59 -0.61 -7.90 -2.18
CA ASN A 59 -0.42 -7.98 -3.63
C ASN A 59 -0.36 -9.44 -4.12
N HIS A 60 0.26 -10.33 -3.34
CA HIS A 60 0.32 -11.75 -3.67
C HIS A 60 -1.07 -12.40 -3.63
N CYS A 61 -1.80 -12.28 -2.52
CA CYS A 61 -3.13 -12.89 -2.39
C CYS A 61 -4.14 -12.28 -3.39
N ALA A 62 -4.02 -10.99 -3.71
CA ALA A 62 -4.87 -10.31 -4.68
C ALA A 62 -4.77 -10.92 -6.09
N LYS A 63 -3.60 -11.44 -6.50
CA LYS A 63 -3.44 -12.17 -7.79
C LYS A 63 -4.35 -13.40 -7.91
N PHE A 64 -4.80 -13.94 -6.77
CA PHE A 64 -5.67 -15.11 -6.70
C PHE A 64 -7.11 -14.75 -6.31
N GLY A 65 -7.46 -13.47 -6.26
CA GLY A 65 -8.78 -13.01 -5.81
C GLY A 65 -9.05 -13.33 -4.34
N LYS A 66 -8.02 -13.21 -3.48
CA LYS A 66 -8.07 -13.50 -2.05
C LYS A 66 -7.49 -12.34 -1.23
N PHE A 67 -7.77 -12.35 0.06
CA PHE A 67 -7.25 -11.43 1.05
C PHE A 67 -6.16 -12.09 1.89
N ALA A 68 -5.22 -11.29 2.36
CA ALA A 68 -4.11 -11.69 3.21
C ALA A 68 -4.51 -11.56 4.68
N PHE A 69 -4.19 -12.57 5.48
CA PHE A 69 -4.46 -12.61 6.91
C PHE A 69 -3.18 -13.00 7.66
N GLN A 70 -2.84 -12.22 8.68
CA GLN A 70 -1.72 -12.47 9.58
C GLN A 70 -2.27 -12.85 10.96
N PHE A 71 -1.83 -13.99 11.50
CA PHE A 71 -2.26 -14.47 12.81
C PHE A 71 -1.10 -14.52 13.81
N ALA A 72 -1.40 -14.31 15.09
CA ALA A 72 -0.47 -14.41 16.19
C ALA A 72 -0.02 -15.85 16.34
N ASN A 73 1.29 -16.06 16.46
CA ASN A 73 1.92 -17.38 16.53
C ASN A 73 1.84 -18.23 15.25
N SER A 74 1.75 -17.62 14.07
CA SER A 74 2.04 -18.31 12.79
C SER A 74 3.55 -18.59 12.63
N TYR A 75 4.17 -19.13 13.70
CA TYR A 75 5.54 -19.60 13.75
C TYR A 75 5.52 -21.11 13.52
N LYS A 76 5.81 -21.55 12.30
CA LYS A 76 6.26 -22.92 12.08
C LYS A 76 7.76 -22.91 11.82
N GLY A 77 8.46 -23.53 12.77
CA GLY A 77 9.89 -23.33 12.98
C GLY A 77 10.76 -23.72 11.80
N SER A 78 11.78 -22.90 11.58
CA SER A 78 13.17 -23.31 11.36
C SER A 78 14.01 -22.05 11.14
N ARG A 79 14.77 -21.64 12.18
CA ARG A 79 15.94 -20.73 12.17
C ARG A 79 15.90 -19.38 11.42
N THR A 80 14.80 -18.96 10.80
CA THR A 80 14.66 -17.63 10.18
C THR A 80 13.35 -16.98 10.61
N GLU A 81 13.44 -15.75 11.12
CA GLU A 81 12.34 -14.91 11.61
C GLU A 81 11.39 -14.53 10.45
N GLY A 82 10.49 -15.45 10.12
CA GLY A 82 9.48 -15.27 9.08
C GLY A 82 8.11 -14.90 9.63
N VAL A 83 7.39 -14.06 8.91
CA VAL A 83 5.96 -13.81 9.10
C VAL A 83 5.19 -14.57 8.02
N GLU A 84 4.29 -15.45 8.43
CA GLU A 84 3.38 -16.18 7.54
C GLU A 84 2.06 -15.41 7.39
N PHE A 85 1.59 -15.31 6.16
CA PHE A 85 0.29 -14.77 5.79
C PHE A 85 -0.52 -15.85 5.05
N LEU A 86 -1.78 -16.01 5.45
CA LEU A 86 -2.73 -16.89 4.77
C LEU A 86 -3.55 -16.11 3.74
N CYS A 87 -3.72 -16.68 2.56
CA CYS A 87 -4.58 -16.14 1.50
C CYS A 87 -5.94 -16.84 1.54
N LEU A 88 -6.99 -16.11 1.95
CA LEU A 88 -8.36 -16.62 2.09
C LEU A 88 -9.36 -15.70 1.38
N LYS A 89 -10.51 -16.24 0.96
CA LYS A 89 -11.56 -15.42 0.33
C LYS A 89 -12.37 -14.62 1.35
N ASP A 90 -12.61 -15.19 2.51
CA ASP A 90 -13.36 -14.60 3.60
C ASP A 90 -12.76 -14.98 4.95
N TYR A 91 -13.02 -14.18 5.98
CA TYR A 91 -12.55 -14.43 7.35
C TYR A 91 -13.33 -15.54 8.07
N GLN A 92 -14.57 -15.80 7.66
CA GLN A 92 -15.54 -16.57 8.45
C GLN A 92 -15.31 -18.08 8.55
N ASP A 93 -14.24 -18.62 7.95
CA ASP A 93 -14.19 -20.08 7.72
C ASP A 93 -13.37 -20.91 8.71
N GLN A 94 -12.67 -20.36 9.69
CA GLN A 94 -11.94 -21.23 10.63
C GLN A 94 -11.80 -20.62 12.02
N ASN A 95 -12.01 -21.47 13.02
CA ASN A 95 -11.59 -21.23 14.38
C ASN A 95 -10.06 -21.42 14.44
N PHE A 96 -9.31 -20.45 13.92
CA PHE A 96 -7.86 -20.56 13.74
C PHE A 96 -7.10 -20.75 15.07
N GLY A 97 -7.74 -20.57 16.24
CA GLY A 97 -7.10 -20.68 17.55
C GLY A 97 -6.01 -19.63 17.80
N HIS A 98 -5.84 -18.70 16.86
CA HIS A 98 -4.79 -17.70 16.81
C HIS A 98 -5.41 -16.30 16.65
N LYS A 99 -4.86 -15.32 17.36
CA LYS A 99 -5.34 -13.93 17.34
C LYS A 99 -5.02 -13.29 15.98
N LEU A 100 -6.00 -12.74 15.28
CA LEU A 100 -5.75 -11.94 14.06
C LEU A 100 -4.92 -10.70 14.42
N LEU A 101 -3.77 -10.54 13.76
CA LEU A 101 -2.89 -9.38 13.91
C LEU A 101 -3.17 -8.31 12.85
N TRP A 102 -3.37 -8.75 11.61
CA TRP A 102 -3.59 -7.85 10.48
C TRP A 102 -4.30 -8.56 9.33
N THR A 103 -5.07 -7.79 8.54
CA THR A 103 -5.60 -8.24 7.26
C THR A 103 -5.90 -7.06 6.33
N ASN A 104 -5.81 -7.28 5.01
CA ASN A 104 -6.35 -6.35 4.02
C ASN A 104 -7.85 -6.60 3.71
N TYR A 105 -8.47 -7.58 4.38
CA TYR A 105 -9.89 -7.85 4.31
C TYR A 105 -10.68 -6.79 5.08
N LYS A 106 -11.54 -6.06 4.39
CA LYS A 106 -12.49 -5.13 5.01
C LYS A 106 -13.75 -5.91 5.38
N ASN A 107 -13.76 -6.50 6.57
CA ASN A 107 -15.00 -7.06 7.09
C ASN A 107 -15.92 -5.89 7.50
N ASN A 108 -17.18 -5.90 7.06
CA ASN A 108 -18.20 -5.03 7.64
C ASN A 108 -18.39 -5.26 9.16
N GLN A 109 -17.79 -6.31 9.75
CA GLN A 109 -17.80 -6.58 11.19
C GLN A 109 -16.67 -5.94 11.99
N GLN A 110 -15.76 -5.15 11.40
CA GLN A 110 -14.98 -4.19 12.21
C GLN A 110 -15.87 -3.06 12.78
N ALA A 111 -17.13 -3.00 12.32
CA ALA A 111 -18.22 -2.30 12.97
C ALA A 111 -18.81 -3.04 14.19
N SER A 112 -18.55 -4.34 14.45
CA SER A 112 -19.25 -5.06 15.54
C SER A 112 -18.72 -4.74 16.93
N GLY A 113 -17.41 -4.49 17.10
CA GLY A 113 -16.85 -3.99 18.35
C GLY A 113 -17.27 -2.55 18.65
N ASP A 114 -17.34 -1.71 17.60
CA ASP A 114 -17.70 -0.30 17.66
C ASP A 114 -19.23 -0.08 17.78
N LEU A 115 -20.04 -0.94 17.16
CA LEU A 115 -21.49 -0.94 17.25
C LEU A 115 -21.96 -1.35 18.65
N THR A 116 -21.25 -2.26 19.33
CA THR A 116 -21.62 -2.68 20.70
C THR A 116 -21.37 -1.54 21.72
N SER A 117 -20.26 -0.79 21.58
CA SER A 117 -20.01 0.43 22.37
C SER A 117 -20.97 1.57 22.01
N THR A 118 -21.30 1.71 20.72
CA THR A 118 -22.21 2.75 20.23
C THR A 118 -23.66 2.46 20.66
N ILE A 119 -24.11 1.22 20.61
CA ILE A 119 -25.43 0.79 21.10
C ILE A 119 -25.52 1.00 22.61
N ASN A 120 -24.49 0.65 23.38
CA ASN A 120 -24.48 0.85 24.84
C ASN A 120 -24.51 2.34 25.21
N SER A 121 -23.75 3.19 24.48
CA SER A 121 -23.79 4.65 24.64
C SER A 121 -25.18 5.23 24.31
N LYS A 122 -25.80 4.76 23.22
CA LYS A 122 -27.16 5.20 22.83
C LYS A 122 -28.23 4.70 23.80
N LYS A 123 -28.07 3.49 24.32
CA LYS A 123 -28.92 2.93 25.37
C LYS A 123 -28.86 3.78 26.64
N GLN A 124 -27.67 4.20 27.07
CA GLN A 124 -27.52 5.12 28.21
C GLN A 124 -28.20 6.47 27.97
N LYS A 125 -28.03 7.07 26.78
CA LYS A 125 -28.74 8.32 26.43
C LYS A 125 -30.26 8.16 26.47
N CYS A 126 -30.79 7.04 25.98
CA CYS A 126 -32.23 6.78 26.08
C CYS A 126 -32.68 6.57 27.54
N ILE A 127 -31.88 5.93 28.38
CA ILE A 127 -32.18 5.80 29.81
C ILE A 127 -32.18 7.17 30.50
N GLU A 128 -31.21 8.04 30.19
CA GLU A 128 -31.15 9.43 30.68
C GLU A 128 -32.36 10.27 30.24
N MET A 129 -32.90 10.01 29.05
CA MET A 129 -34.15 10.63 28.57
C MET A 129 -35.42 10.08 29.23
N GLY A 130 -35.30 9.11 30.15
CA GLY A 130 -36.39 8.57 30.95
C GLY A 130 -37.01 7.28 30.43
N PHE A 131 -36.38 6.61 29.45
CA PHE A 131 -36.85 5.30 29.00
C PHE A 131 -36.45 4.19 29.98
N LYS A 132 -37.42 3.35 30.37
CA LYS A 132 -37.16 2.19 31.25
C LYS A 132 -36.44 1.07 30.50
N GLU A 133 -35.54 0.39 31.20
CA GLU A 133 -34.79 -0.75 30.69
C GLU A 133 -35.71 -1.87 30.17
N GLU A 134 -35.28 -2.54 29.10
CA GLU A 134 -35.96 -3.73 28.51
C GLU A 134 -37.39 -3.49 27.99
N THR A 135 -37.70 -2.26 27.57
CA THR A 135 -39.00 -1.94 26.94
C THR A 135 -38.86 -1.74 25.44
N GLU A 136 -39.90 -2.05 24.65
CA GLU A 136 -39.93 -1.77 23.20
C GLU A 136 -39.65 -0.30 22.88
N LYS A 137 -40.03 0.61 23.78
CA LYS A 137 -39.79 2.06 23.66
C LYS A 137 -38.31 2.42 23.74
N LEU A 138 -37.51 1.65 24.48
CA LEU A 138 -36.06 1.81 24.52
C LEU A 138 -35.42 1.39 23.20
N ALA A 139 -35.89 0.27 22.63
CA ALA A 139 -35.42 -0.21 21.33
C ALA A 139 -35.74 0.80 20.21
N ASP A 140 -36.94 1.39 20.18
CA ASP A 140 -37.33 2.43 19.23
C ASP A 140 -36.47 3.71 19.39
N CYS A 141 -36.19 4.12 20.63
CA CYS A 141 -35.29 5.25 20.90
C CYS A 141 -33.88 5.01 20.36
N VAL A 142 -33.30 3.83 20.64
CA VAL A 142 -31.96 3.47 20.16
C VAL A 142 -31.91 3.40 18.64
N LEU A 143 -32.93 2.81 18.00
CA LEU A 143 -33.04 2.70 16.56
C LEU A 143 -33.04 4.09 15.87
N ARG A 144 -33.85 5.03 16.38
CA ARG A 144 -33.86 6.41 15.85
C ARG A 144 -32.52 7.12 16.02
N LEU A 145 -31.82 6.89 17.13
CA LEU A 145 -30.48 7.44 17.33
C LEU A 145 -29.43 6.85 16.38
N VAL A 146 -29.60 5.61 15.92
CA VAL A 146 -28.77 4.99 14.88
C VAL A 146 -29.03 5.65 13.53
N GLU A 147 -30.28 5.76 13.12
CA GLU A 147 -30.68 6.36 11.85
C GLU A 147 -30.22 7.83 11.73
N ILE A 148 -30.35 8.62 12.81
CA ILE A 148 -29.91 10.02 12.82
C ILE A 148 -28.39 10.16 12.68
N GLU A 149 -27.61 9.24 13.26
CA GLU A 149 -26.15 9.28 13.14
C GLU A 149 -25.68 8.89 11.73
N GLU A 150 -26.29 7.87 11.13
CA GLU A 150 -26.01 7.47 9.75
C GLU A 150 -26.37 8.59 8.76
N ALA A 151 -27.52 9.25 8.97
CA ALA A 151 -27.92 10.42 8.18
C ALA A 151 -26.91 11.59 8.33
N LYS A 152 -26.36 11.82 9.52
CA LYS A 152 -25.33 12.86 9.74
C LYS A 152 -24.00 12.51 9.06
N GLN A 153 -23.55 11.26 9.15
CA GLN A 153 -22.32 10.81 8.50
C GLN A 153 -22.41 10.90 6.97
N ASN A 154 -23.54 10.48 6.39
CA ASN A 154 -23.77 10.58 4.95
C ASN A 154 -23.75 12.03 4.46
N ASN A 155 -24.34 12.96 5.22
CA ASN A 155 -24.29 14.39 4.91
C ASN A 155 -22.87 14.98 5.01
N GLN A 156 -22.08 14.56 6.00
CA GLN A 156 -20.68 15.01 6.15
C GLN A 156 -19.80 14.48 5.02
N MET A 157 -19.96 13.20 4.67
CA MET A 157 -19.22 12.57 3.58
C MET A 157 -19.58 13.18 2.22
N GLN A 158 -20.85 13.53 1.98
CA GLN A 158 -21.25 14.26 0.78
C GLN A 158 -20.63 15.67 0.72
N LYS A 159 -20.59 16.42 1.83
CA LYS A 159 -19.91 17.73 1.87
C LYS A 159 -18.42 17.62 1.55
N GLN A 160 -17.74 16.58 2.05
CA GLN A 160 -16.34 16.32 1.75
C GLN A 160 -16.14 15.96 0.27
N ARG A 161 -16.98 15.07 -0.29
CA ARG A 161 -16.94 14.72 -1.72
C ARG A 161 -17.21 15.93 -2.62
N ASN A 162 -18.12 16.81 -2.24
CA ASN A 162 -18.42 18.03 -2.99
C ASN A 162 -17.26 19.05 -2.92
N ALA A 163 -16.59 19.14 -1.77
CA ALA A 163 -15.39 19.97 -1.61
C ALA A 163 -14.20 19.43 -2.42
N GLU A 164 -14.00 18.11 -2.44
CA GLU A 164 -12.95 17.44 -3.19
C GLU A 164 -13.21 17.50 -4.71
N ALA A 165 -14.46 17.34 -5.15
CA ALA A 165 -14.86 17.55 -6.53
C ALA A 165 -14.63 19.00 -6.99
N GLY A 166 -14.89 19.98 -6.11
CA GLY A 166 -14.59 21.39 -6.37
C GLY A 166 -13.09 21.65 -6.52
N LEU A 167 -12.26 21.05 -5.68
CA LEU A 167 -10.79 21.17 -5.77
C LEU A 167 -10.23 20.47 -7.02
N ALA A 168 -10.74 19.29 -7.36
CA ALA A 168 -10.33 18.56 -8.57
C ALA A 168 -10.65 19.37 -9.85
N ALA A 169 -11.83 19.99 -9.93
CA ALA A 169 -12.20 20.87 -11.04
C ALA A 169 -11.32 22.13 -11.13
N ALA A 170 -10.93 22.69 -9.98
CA ALA A 170 -10.00 23.82 -9.93
C ALA A 170 -8.58 23.45 -10.38
N LEU A 171 -8.10 22.26 -9.99
CA LEU A 171 -6.78 21.75 -10.38
C LEU A 171 -6.71 21.40 -11.87
N ASP A 172 -7.76 20.83 -12.46
CA ASP A 172 -7.82 20.55 -13.91
C ASP A 172 -7.62 21.83 -14.75
N SER A 173 -8.23 22.94 -14.32
CA SER A 173 -8.06 24.26 -14.95
C SER A 173 -6.62 24.78 -14.87
N ILE A 174 -5.92 24.55 -13.75
CA ILE A 174 -4.52 24.93 -13.55
C ILE A 174 -3.59 24.07 -14.43
N VAL A 175 -3.79 22.75 -14.44
CA VAL A 175 -2.99 21.82 -15.24
C VAL A 175 -3.11 22.12 -16.74
N LYS A 176 -4.31 22.48 -17.21
CA LYS A 176 -4.54 22.88 -18.60
C LYS A 176 -3.87 24.22 -18.97
N SER A 177 -3.74 25.13 -18.01
CA SER A 177 -3.00 26.40 -18.17
C SER A 177 -1.48 26.18 -18.28
N THR A 178 -0.93 25.19 -17.57
CA THR A 178 0.51 24.86 -17.66
C THR A 178 0.96 24.28 -19.00
N ASN A 179 0.04 23.82 -19.86
CA ASN A 179 0.40 23.23 -21.15
C ASN A 179 0.57 24.28 -22.28
N LYS A 180 0.24 25.55 -22.03
CA LYS A 180 0.27 26.63 -23.03
C LYS A 180 1.44 27.61 -22.88
N ASN A 181 2.59 27.14 -22.39
CA ASN A 181 3.83 27.92 -22.41
C ASN A 181 4.99 27.10 -23.00
N THR A 182 4.95 26.94 -24.31
CA THR A 182 6.07 26.55 -25.16
C THR A 182 7.16 27.62 -25.09
N ASN A 183 8.16 27.40 -24.23
CA ASN A 183 9.57 27.81 -24.31
C ASN A 183 10.21 27.77 -22.90
N ARG A 184 10.22 26.60 -22.24
CA ARG A 184 11.06 26.40 -21.06
C ARG A 184 12.43 25.90 -21.50
N SER A 185 13.37 26.82 -21.60
CA SER A 185 14.81 26.53 -21.60
C SER A 185 15.14 25.73 -20.34
N THR A 186 15.41 24.44 -20.50
CA THR A 186 15.85 23.55 -19.42
C THR A 186 17.34 23.78 -19.23
N THR A 187 17.72 24.27 -18.04
CA THR A 187 19.13 24.42 -17.67
C THR A 187 19.71 23.07 -17.28
N CYS A 188 20.87 22.73 -17.84
CA CYS A 188 21.59 21.48 -17.58
C CYS A 188 22.95 21.76 -16.96
N PHE A 189 23.41 20.91 -16.05
CA PHE A 189 24.66 21.08 -15.31
C PHE A 189 25.71 20.03 -15.70
N LYS A 190 26.98 20.44 -15.79
CA LYS A 190 28.09 19.54 -16.12
C LYS A 190 28.18 18.42 -15.08
N ALA A 191 28.17 17.18 -15.56
CA ALA A 191 28.24 15.96 -14.75
C ALA A 191 29.55 15.18 -14.95
N GLY A 192 30.26 15.39 -16.07
CA GLY A 192 31.54 14.74 -16.32
C GLY A 192 32.12 15.14 -17.67
N GLU A 193 33.37 14.76 -17.91
CA GLU A 193 34.04 14.93 -19.19
C GLU A 193 34.96 13.76 -19.51
N GLU A 194 35.08 13.42 -20.78
CA GLU A 194 35.99 12.39 -21.28
C GLU A 194 36.79 12.96 -22.44
N VAL A 195 38.12 12.83 -22.42
CA VAL A 195 39.02 13.32 -23.47
C VAL A 195 39.48 12.14 -24.32
N GLY A 196 39.28 12.24 -25.63
CA GLY A 196 39.69 11.25 -26.62
C GLY A 196 40.35 11.92 -27.81
N GLY A 197 41.67 11.75 -27.94
CA GLY A 197 42.47 12.39 -28.99
C GLY A 197 42.35 13.91 -28.96
N PHE A 198 41.95 14.51 -30.08
CA PHE A 198 41.76 15.96 -30.19
C PHE A 198 40.38 16.45 -29.72
N ASN A 199 39.48 15.56 -29.29
CA ASN A 199 38.12 15.86 -28.89
C ASN A 199 37.86 15.59 -27.40
N LYS A 200 36.91 16.31 -26.82
CA LYS A 200 36.41 16.14 -25.45
C LYS A 200 34.90 16.05 -25.46
N ILE A 201 34.35 15.02 -24.81
CA ILE A 201 32.91 14.82 -24.64
C ILE A 201 32.52 15.35 -23.25
N CYS A 202 31.72 16.40 -23.22
CA CYS A 202 31.13 16.98 -22.01
C CYS A 202 29.77 16.34 -21.75
N ARG A 203 29.57 15.75 -20.57
CA ARG A 203 28.30 15.17 -20.14
C ARG A 203 27.56 16.16 -19.24
N TYR A 204 26.28 16.37 -19.50
CA TYR A 204 25.39 17.27 -18.75
C TYR A 204 24.18 16.51 -18.24
N ARG A 205 23.76 16.82 -17.02
CA ARG A 205 22.49 16.37 -16.44
C ARG A 205 21.48 17.51 -16.55
N CYS A 206 20.50 17.32 -17.41
CA CYS A 206 19.28 18.11 -17.48
C CYS A 206 18.21 17.47 -16.59
N VAL A 207 17.12 18.18 -16.29
CA VAL A 207 15.99 17.62 -15.55
C VAL A 207 15.44 16.40 -16.30
N GLY A 208 15.74 15.21 -15.79
CA GLY A 208 15.29 13.92 -16.33
C GLY A 208 16.09 13.34 -17.51
N ASN A 209 17.10 14.03 -18.05
CA ASN A 209 17.85 13.58 -19.24
C ASN A 209 19.35 13.83 -19.14
N LEU A 210 20.15 12.94 -19.74
CA LEU A 210 21.59 13.11 -19.89
C LEU A 210 21.90 13.57 -21.32
N VAL A 211 22.60 14.70 -21.45
CA VAL A 211 22.95 15.32 -22.74
C VAL A 211 24.46 15.37 -22.86
N THR A 212 24.98 15.08 -24.06
CA THR A 212 26.41 15.14 -24.35
C THR A 212 26.70 16.18 -25.40
N THR A 213 27.83 16.87 -25.28
CA THR A 213 28.32 17.82 -26.29
C THR A 213 29.81 17.61 -26.49
N THR A 214 30.25 17.57 -27.75
CA THR A 214 31.65 17.39 -28.10
C THR A 214 32.28 18.75 -28.38
N ILE A 215 33.43 19.02 -27.75
CA ILE A 215 34.23 20.23 -27.93
C ILE A 215 35.69 19.85 -28.19
N GLY A 216 36.54 20.82 -28.52
CA GLY A 216 37.98 20.57 -28.66
C GLY A 216 38.62 20.16 -27.34
N SER A 217 39.63 19.30 -27.38
CA SER A 217 40.37 18.81 -26.20
C SER A 217 40.92 19.92 -25.30
N MET A 218 41.34 21.04 -25.90
CA MET A 218 41.86 22.23 -25.20
C MET A 218 40.75 23.19 -24.71
N GLN A 219 39.50 22.98 -25.12
CA GLN A 219 38.37 23.81 -24.70
C GLN A 219 37.81 23.29 -23.36
N LEU A 220 37.40 24.22 -22.50
CA LEU A 220 36.73 23.87 -21.24
C LEU A 220 35.25 23.60 -21.51
N CYS A 221 34.71 22.53 -20.92
CA CYS A 221 33.27 22.30 -20.90
C CYS A 221 32.57 23.42 -20.11
N PRO A 222 31.58 24.11 -20.69
CA PRO A 222 30.70 25.00 -19.94
C PRO A 222 30.16 24.33 -18.67
N LEU A 223 30.00 25.09 -17.60
CA LEU A 223 29.40 24.56 -16.37
C LEU A 223 27.90 24.31 -16.52
N THR A 224 27.24 25.10 -17.37
CA THR A 224 25.81 25.03 -17.63
C THR A 224 25.49 25.26 -19.10
N ILE A 225 24.48 24.55 -19.60
CA ILE A 225 23.90 24.76 -20.95
C ILE A 225 22.39 24.91 -20.85
N GLN A 226 21.78 25.55 -21.85
CA GLN A 226 20.34 25.74 -21.96
C GLN A 226 19.82 24.98 -23.19
N ARG A 227 18.74 24.22 -23.03
CA ARG A 227 18.13 23.39 -24.09
C ARG A 227 16.61 23.48 -24.09
#